data_AF-A0A353G3Y1-F1
#
_entry.id   AF-A0A353G3Y1-F1
#
_cell.length_a   1.000
_cell.length_b   1.000
_cell.length_c   1.000
_cell.angle_alpha   90.00
_cell.angle_beta   90.00
_cell.angle_gamma   90.00
#
_symmetry.space_group_name_H-M   'P 1'
#
loop_
_entity.id
_entity.type
_entity.pdbx_description
1 polymer ?
#
loop_
_entity_poly.entity_id
_entity_poly.type
_entity_poly.pdbx_seq_one_letter_code
_entity_poly.pdbx_strand_id
1 'polypeptide(L)'
;MMKNAMLIASLLLATTSAQADDKMPGMQHDMPMSSGASAAFMAANAKMHKAMSAKMTGNADVDFVRGMIGHHQGAIDMAKVELQYGKDEQIRKLAKDIITAQEGEITMMKAWLKAHGQE
;
A
#
# COMPACT_ATOMS: atom_id res chain seq x y z
N MET A 1 12.56 2.17 -66.96
CA MET A 1 12.37 3.24 -67.96
C MET A 1 11.15 4.06 -67.57
N MET A 2 11.30 5.39 -67.62
CA MET A 2 10.26 6.44 -67.69
C MET A 2 9.35 6.57 -66.45
N LYS A 3 9.60 7.54 -65.55
CA LYS A 3 9.24 8.98 -65.67
C LYS A 3 7.76 9.15 -66.01
N ASN A 4 7.02 9.77 -65.10
CA ASN A 4 6.16 10.92 -65.44
C ASN A 4 5.99 11.81 -64.21
N ALA A 5 6.45 13.03 -64.38
CA ALA A 5 6.30 14.14 -63.47
C ALA A 5 4.88 14.72 -63.60
N MET A 6 4.36 15.27 -62.51
CA MET A 6 3.62 16.52 -62.58
C MET A 6 3.70 17.24 -61.22
N LEU A 7 4.45 18.34 -61.22
CA LEU A 7 4.33 19.41 -60.24
C LEU A 7 2.93 20.01 -60.33
N ILE A 8 2.36 20.46 -59.20
CA ILE A 8 1.86 21.84 -59.01
C ILE A 8 1.98 22.22 -57.52
N ALA A 9 2.64 23.37 -57.31
CA ALA A 9 2.58 24.38 -56.24
C ALA A 9 1.36 24.39 -55.30
N SER A 10 1.31 24.97 -54.11
CA SER A 10 2.23 25.61 -53.16
C SER A 10 1.32 25.99 -51.99
N LEU A 11 1.69 25.75 -50.73
CA LEU A 11 1.17 26.57 -49.63
C LEU A 11 2.20 26.63 -48.50
N LEU A 12 2.76 27.83 -48.32
CA LEU A 12 3.59 28.19 -47.19
C LEU A 12 2.73 28.23 -45.92
N LEU A 13 3.06 27.42 -44.92
CA LEU A 13 2.66 27.68 -43.54
C LEU A 13 3.92 27.88 -42.68
N ALA A 14 3.95 29.03 -42.03
CA ALA A 14 5.00 29.50 -41.15
C ALA A 14 5.24 28.55 -39.96
N THR A 15 6.51 28.27 -39.69
CA THR A 15 6.94 27.63 -38.45
C THR A 15 6.81 28.63 -37.30
N THR A 16 5.91 28.37 -36.37
CA THR A 16 5.98 28.96 -35.03
C THR A 16 6.25 27.82 -34.05
N SER A 17 7.44 27.84 -33.45
CA SER A 17 7.79 26.98 -32.32
C SER A 17 7.11 27.54 -31.08
N ALA A 18 5.97 26.98 -30.70
CA ALA A 18 5.38 27.20 -29.39
C ALA A 18 6.10 26.31 -28.37
N GLN A 19 7.01 26.91 -27.60
CA GLN A 19 7.47 26.34 -26.33
C GLN A 19 6.29 26.31 -25.36
N ALA A 20 5.87 25.11 -24.97
CA ALA A 20 4.96 24.92 -23.85
C ALA A 20 5.76 25.10 -22.55
N ASP A 21 5.58 26.24 -21.90
CA ASP A 21 5.92 26.41 -20.49
C ASP A 21 4.89 25.63 -19.65
N ASP A 22 5.17 24.36 -19.36
CA ASP A 22 4.43 23.58 -18.37
C ASP A 22 4.78 24.11 -16.95
N LYS A 23 4.17 25.24 -16.59
CA LYS A 23 3.96 25.61 -15.20
C LYS A 23 2.92 24.65 -14.62
N MET A 24 3.38 23.57 -13.99
CA MET A 24 2.53 22.77 -13.10
C MET A 24 2.09 23.63 -11.91
N PRO A 25 0.81 24.02 -11.78
CA PRO A 25 0.34 24.68 -10.57
C PRO A 25 0.42 23.67 -9.42
N GLY A 26 0.96 24.11 -8.29
CA GLY A 26 1.19 23.28 -7.11
C GLY A 26 -0.06 22.50 -6.74
N MET A 27 0.09 21.18 -6.56
CA MET A 27 -0.92 20.34 -5.94
C MET A 27 -1.13 20.86 -4.51
N GLN A 28 -2.14 21.70 -4.30
CA GLN A 28 -2.75 21.83 -2.99
C GLN A 28 -3.27 20.44 -2.62
N HIS A 29 -2.55 19.75 -1.74
CA HIS A 29 -3.07 18.59 -1.03
C HIS A 29 -4.14 19.09 -0.05
N ASP A 30 -5.32 19.43 -0.57
CA ASP A 30 -6.55 19.38 0.20
C ASP A 30 -6.81 17.90 0.50
N MET A 31 -6.13 17.37 1.51
CA MET A 31 -6.48 16.08 2.07
C MET A 31 -7.88 16.25 2.64
N PRO A 32 -8.93 15.62 2.07
CA PRO A 32 -10.25 15.65 2.68
C PRO A 32 -10.05 15.20 4.13
N MET A 33 -10.58 15.98 5.08
CA MET A 33 -10.52 15.68 6.51
C MET A 33 -10.79 14.19 6.71
N SER A 34 -9.71 13.42 6.84
CA SER A 34 -9.76 11.97 6.84
C SER A 34 -10.67 11.62 8.00
N SER A 35 -11.79 10.95 7.71
CA SER A 35 -12.67 10.46 8.76
C SER A 35 -11.84 9.79 9.85
N GLY A 36 -12.28 9.82 11.11
CA GLY A 36 -11.54 9.20 12.21
C GLY A 36 -11.11 7.75 11.90
N ALA A 37 -11.94 7.03 11.14
CA ALA A 37 -11.66 5.68 10.64
C ALA A 37 -10.46 5.64 9.68
N SER A 38 -10.45 6.51 8.66
CA SER A 38 -9.37 6.58 7.67
C SER A 38 -8.02 6.90 8.33
N ALA A 39 -8.00 7.79 9.32
CA ALA A 39 -6.79 8.12 10.07
C ALA A 39 -6.31 6.93 10.93
N ALA A 40 -7.25 6.21 11.56
CA ALA A 40 -6.96 5.03 12.36
C ALA A 40 -6.41 3.87 11.51
N PHE A 41 -6.96 3.63 10.32
CA PHE A 41 -6.42 2.64 9.38
C PHE A 41 -4.99 3.00 8.93
N MET A 42 -4.73 4.27 8.59
CA MET A 42 -3.38 4.71 8.25
C MET A 42 -2.39 4.51 9.40
N ALA A 43 -2.80 4.80 10.64
CA ALA A 43 -1.96 4.59 11.82
C ALA A 43 -1.66 3.10 12.05
N ALA A 44 -2.66 2.22 11.92
CA ALA A 44 -2.47 0.77 12.02
C ALA A 44 -1.51 0.25 10.93
N ASN A 45 -1.68 0.69 9.69
CA ASN A 45 -0.81 0.33 8.58
C ASN A 45 0.64 0.81 8.78
N ALA A 46 0.83 2.05 9.25
CA ALA A 46 2.16 2.57 9.56
C ALA A 46 2.85 1.77 10.68
N LYS A 47 2.11 1.39 11.73
CA LYS A 47 2.62 0.53 12.80
C LYS A 47 3.01 -0.85 12.29
N MET A 48 2.20 -1.46 11.43
CA MET A 48 2.49 -2.73 10.78
C MET A 48 3.80 -2.67 9.98
N HIS A 49 3.97 -1.68 9.10
CA HIS A 49 5.20 -1.54 8.33
C HIS A 49 6.45 -1.39 9.21
N LYS A 50 6.35 -0.62 10.30
CA LYS A 50 7.43 -0.50 11.28
C LYS A 50 7.74 -1.82 11.98
N ALA A 51 6.71 -2.63 12.29
CA ALA A 51 6.92 -3.94 12.91
C ALA A 51 7.54 -4.96 11.95
N MET A 52 7.24 -4.87 10.66
CA MET A 52 7.80 -5.74 9.62
C MET A 52 9.23 -5.38 9.21
N SER A 53 9.71 -4.17 9.54
CA SER A 53 11.06 -3.69 9.15
C SER A 53 12.19 -4.24 10.03
N ALA A 54 12.07 -5.47 10.52
CA ALA A 54 13.14 -6.13 11.26
C ALA A 54 14.35 -6.41 10.35
N LYS A 55 15.54 -6.44 10.94
CA LYS A 55 16.76 -6.80 10.20
C LYS A 55 16.65 -8.24 9.70
N MET A 56 16.77 -8.42 8.38
CA MET A 56 16.80 -9.75 7.77
C MET A 56 18.03 -10.53 8.23
N THR A 57 17.82 -11.81 8.54
CA THR A 57 18.87 -12.72 9.00
C THR A 57 19.44 -13.56 7.87
N GLY A 58 18.69 -13.70 6.77
CA GLY A 58 19.00 -14.62 5.67
C GLY A 58 18.48 -16.04 5.93
N ASN A 59 17.93 -16.32 7.11
CA ASN A 59 17.18 -17.53 7.36
C ASN A 59 15.70 -17.30 7.00
N ALA A 60 15.23 -18.02 5.99
CA ALA A 60 13.88 -17.84 5.45
C ALA A 60 12.77 -18.08 6.51
N ASP A 61 12.92 -19.10 7.35
CA ASP A 61 11.91 -19.43 8.37
C ASP A 61 11.84 -18.31 9.42
N VAL A 62 13.00 -17.85 9.90
CA VAL A 62 13.08 -16.77 10.90
C VAL A 62 12.57 -15.45 10.34
N ASP A 63 12.97 -15.10 9.12
CA ASP A 63 12.58 -13.85 8.49
C ASP A 63 11.07 -13.85 8.16
N PHE A 64 10.51 -14.99 7.72
CA PHE A 64 9.08 -15.18 7.51
C PHE A 64 8.30 -15.02 8.82
N VAL A 65 8.69 -15.74 9.87
CA VAL A 65 7.97 -15.73 11.16
C VAL A 65 8.01 -14.35 11.81
N ARG A 66 9.18 -13.69 11.83
CA ARG A 66 9.31 -12.33 12.39
C ARG A 66 8.50 -11.32 11.58
N GLY A 67 8.54 -11.40 10.25
CA GLY A 67 7.72 -10.57 9.37
C GLY A 67 6.23 -10.78 9.58
N MET A 68 5.78 -12.04 9.67
CA MET A 68 4.37 -12.37 9.83
C MET A 68 3.80 -12.00 11.18
N ILE A 69 4.59 -12.02 12.26
CA ILE A 69 4.12 -11.47 13.55
C ILE A 69 3.73 -10.00 13.40
N GLY A 70 4.58 -9.19 12.74
CA GLY A 70 4.29 -7.77 12.50
C GLY A 70 3.08 -7.55 11.59
N HIS A 71 3.01 -8.31 10.48
CA HIS A 71 1.88 -8.26 9.55
C HIS A 71 0.55 -8.63 10.23
N HIS A 72 0.55 -9.71 11.01
CA HIS A 72 -0.66 -10.20 11.68
C HIS A 72 -1.14 -9.24 12.77
N GLN A 73 -0.20 -8.64 13.51
CA GLN A 73 -0.55 -7.58 14.46
C GLN A 73 -1.18 -6.38 13.76
N GLY A 74 -0.70 -6.02 12.56
CA GLY A 74 -1.30 -4.99 11.72
C GLY A 74 -2.75 -5.32 11.33
N ALA A 75 -3.01 -6.55 10.88
CA ALA A 75 -4.36 -6.99 10.53
C ALA A 75 -5.32 -6.99 11.74
N ILE A 76 -4.84 -7.40 12.92
CA ILE A 76 -5.59 -7.30 14.18
C ILE A 76 -5.93 -5.84 14.51
N ASP A 77 -4.96 -4.94 14.37
CA ASP A 77 -5.16 -3.52 14.67
C ASP A 77 -6.17 -2.89 13.69
N MET A 78 -6.10 -3.23 12.40
CA MET A 78 -7.10 -2.80 11.40
C MET A 78 -8.49 -3.40 11.65
N ALA A 79 -8.57 -4.68 12.02
CA ALA A 79 -9.83 -5.31 12.40
C ALA A 79 -10.48 -4.61 13.61
N LYS A 80 -9.68 -4.14 14.58
CA LYS A 80 -10.17 -3.33 15.70
C LYS A 80 -10.72 -1.98 15.24
N VAL A 81 -10.10 -1.34 14.24
CA VAL A 81 -10.64 -0.11 13.62
C VAL A 81 -12.01 -0.40 12.99
N GLU A 82 -12.15 -1.51 12.24
CA GLU A 82 -13.45 -1.91 11.69
C GLU A 82 -14.50 -2.14 12.78
N LEU A 83 -14.13 -2.79 13.89
CA LEU A 83 -15.04 -2.97 15.01
C LEU A 83 -15.42 -1.67 15.73
N GLN A 84 -14.61 -0.62 15.61
CA GLN A 84 -14.86 0.69 16.20
C GLN A 84 -15.74 1.57 15.30
N TYR A 85 -15.46 1.61 13.99
CA TYR A 85 -16.07 2.57 13.06
C TYR A 85 -17.04 1.94 12.06
N GLY A 86 -16.86 0.66 11.74
CA GLY A 86 -17.65 -0.09 10.78
C GLY A 86 -19.04 -0.42 11.29
N LYS A 87 -20.01 -0.51 10.37
CA LYS A 87 -21.44 -0.71 10.69
C LYS A 87 -22.03 -1.96 10.04
N ASP A 88 -21.38 -2.49 9.00
CA ASP A 88 -21.86 -3.69 8.31
C ASP A 88 -21.64 -4.94 9.18
N GLU A 89 -22.69 -5.70 9.44
CA GLU A 89 -22.62 -6.84 10.35
C GLU A 89 -21.73 -7.98 9.83
N GLN A 90 -21.74 -8.21 8.52
CA GLN A 90 -20.94 -9.26 7.89
C GLN A 90 -19.45 -8.91 7.99
N ILE A 91 -19.08 -7.66 7.71
CA ILE A 91 -17.69 -7.21 7.77
C ILE A 91 -17.19 -7.14 9.23
N ARG A 92 -18.04 -6.72 10.17
CA ARG A 92 -17.70 -6.78 11.60
C ARG A 92 -17.53 -8.22 12.10
N LYS A 93 -18.31 -9.17 11.58
CA LYS A 93 -18.10 -10.59 11.90
C LYS A 93 -16.73 -11.05 11.38
N LEU A 94 -16.41 -10.74 10.13
CA LEU A 94 -15.10 -11.04 9.55
C LEU A 94 -13.96 -10.44 10.39
N ALA A 95 -14.10 -9.20 10.88
CA ALA A 95 -13.09 -8.57 11.74
C ALA A 95 -12.85 -9.35 13.05
N LYS A 96 -13.91 -9.86 13.71
CA LYS A 96 -13.77 -10.73 14.90
C LYS A 96 -13.08 -12.05 14.59
N ASP A 97 -13.44 -12.66 13.45
CA ASP A 97 -12.85 -13.92 13.01
C ASP A 97 -11.35 -13.74 12.71
N ILE A 98 -10.97 -12.63 12.05
CA ILE A 98 -9.57 -12.24 11.82
C ILE A 98 -8.80 -12.09 13.14
N ILE A 99 -9.35 -11.37 14.11
CA ILE A 99 -8.68 -11.18 15.42
C ILE A 99 -8.39 -12.52 16.05
N THR A 100 -9.40 -13.40 16.12
CA THR A 100 -9.28 -14.71 16.78
C THR A 100 -8.23 -15.59 16.10
N ALA A 101 -8.29 -15.69 14.76
CA ALA A 101 -7.35 -16.52 14.01
C ALA A 101 -5.91 -16.00 14.15
N GLN A 102 -5.71 -14.71 13.95
CA GLN A 102 -4.36 -14.13 13.89
C GLN A 102 -3.71 -14.00 15.26
N GLU A 103 -4.47 -13.88 16.35
CA GLU A 103 -3.92 -14.00 17.72
C GLU A 103 -3.38 -15.42 17.99
N GLY A 104 -4.07 -16.44 17.49
CA GLY A 104 -3.62 -17.83 17.53
C GLY A 104 -2.33 -18.05 16.74
N GLU A 105 -2.27 -17.53 15.51
CA GLU A 105 -1.09 -17.63 14.64
C GLU A 105 0.12 -16.89 15.21
N ILE A 106 -0.06 -15.68 15.79
CA ILE A 106 1.00 -14.96 16.50
C ILE A 106 1.52 -15.79 17.67
N THR A 107 0.64 -16.42 18.44
CA THR A 107 1.03 -17.26 19.59
C THR A 107 1.88 -18.44 19.13
N MET A 108 1.45 -19.12 18.06
CA MET A 108 2.20 -20.22 17.44
C MET A 108 3.57 -19.75 16.94
N MET A 109 3.63 -18.64 16.21
CA MET A 109 4.86 -18.08 15.66
C MET A 109 5.87 -17.67 16.75
N LYS A 110 5.39 -17.04 17.83
CA LYS A 110 6.24 -16.70 18.99
C LYS A 110 6.77 -17.94 19.69
N ALA A 111 5.93 -18.96 19.87
CA ALA A 111 6.36 -20.23 20.44
C ALA A 111 7.42 -20.92 19.56
N TRP A 112 7.27 -20.85 18.24
CA TRP A 112 8.24 -21.37 17.29
C TRP A 112 9.60 -20.66 17.43
N LEU A 113 9.64 -19.32 17.44
CA LEU A 113 10.89 -18.57 17.63
C LEU A 113 11.60 -18.96 18.92
N LYS A 114 10.85 -19.06 20.03
CA LYS A 114 11.37 -19.49 21.32
C LYS A 114 11.97 -20.89 21.30
N ALA A 115 11.26 -21.85 20.71
CA ALA A 115 11.73 -23.23 20.61
C ALA A 115 13.02 -23.38 19.78
N HIS A 116 13.31 -22.42 18.89
CA HIS A 116 14.49 -22.43 18.01
C HIS A 116 15.58 -21.43 18.42
N GLY A 117 15.44 -20.78 19.58
CA GLY A 117 16.43 -19.81 20.09
C GLY A 117 16.53 -18.53 19.25
N GLN A 118 15.42 -18.08 18.68
CA GLN A 118 15.32 -16.93 17.76
C GLN A 118 14.51 -15.76 18.35
N GLU A 119 14.35 -15.70 19.68
CA GLU A 119 13.72 -14.55 20.36
C GLU A 119 14.48 -13.24 20.12
#